data_AF-A0AA36I5E0-F1
#
_entry.id   AF-A0AA36I5E0-F1
#
_cell.length_a   1.000
_cell.length_b   1.000
_cell.length_c   1.000
_cell.angle_alpha   90.00
_cell.angle_beta   90.00
_cell.angle_gamma   90.00
#
_symmetry.space_group_name_H-M   'P 1'
#
loop_
_entity.id
_entity.type
_entity.pdbx_description
1 polymer ?
#
loop_
_entity_poly.entity_id
_entity_poly.type
_entity_poly.pdbx_seq_one_letter_code
_entity_poly.pdbx_strand_id
1 'polypeptide(L)'
;LHARDLGGQLTMQAKRHTASLLGLLKSLDDVWLRIRRLPVPQVLKEQVIIQALWPKIFHATGINVCPDQVISKLRTKVCKALGHGLAGAQPAVRLTLLSSNPLLDPGLYCLWTTFRDFRRLTSKQPYLLLLWQDFMAHFSGHLHPGPFSVLLNQLELLSWHLHDPPFVSDHTGHQFDFLGLAEDQLWTKAVHGWHLRLSRTLARRKDIDGLLGLDWRPTQLALQSLPPLALASMQALVE
;
A
#
# COMPACT_ATOMS: atom_id res chain seq x y z
N LEU A 1 13.38 23.85 19.29
CA LEU A 1 12.18 23.84 20.15
C LEU A 1 11.47 22.50 19.99
N HIS A 2 11.56 21.66 21.01
CA HIS A 2 10.88 20.37 21.12
C HIS A 2 9.50 20.61 21.73
N ALA A 3 8.43 20.34 20.98
CA ALA A 3 7.10 20.18 21.55
C ALA A 3 6.58 18.80 21.16
N ARG A 4 6.49 17.90 22.13
CA ARG A 4 5.64 16.71 22.06
C ARG A 4 4.22 17.21 22.30
N ASP A 5 3.60 17.82 21.28
CA ASP A 5 2.22 18.26 21.41
C ASP A 5 1.27 17.10 21.12
N LEU A 6 0.55 16.72 22.18
CA LEU A 6 -0.76 16.07 22.17
C LEU A 6 -0.96 14.90 21.19
N GLY A 7 -0.06 13.91 21.22
CA GLY A 7 -0.31 12.58 20.64
C GLY A 7 -0.40 12.50 19.10
N GLY A 8 -0.35 13.63 18.39
CA GLY A 8 -0.29 13.71 16.93
C GLY A 8 0.95 14.49 16.51
N GLN A 9 1.95 13.81 15.96
CA GLN A 9 3.10 14.49 15.37
C GLN A 9 2.69 15.21 14.08
N LEU A 10 2.24 16.46 14.20
CA LEU A 10 2.07 17.37 13.07
C LEU A 10 3.44 17.65 12.46
N THR A 11 3.80 16.85 11.47
CA THR A 11 5.16 16.88 10.93
C THR A 11 5.25 18.00 9.89
N MET A 12 5.70 19.18 10.32
CA MET A 12 5.93 20.35 9.47
C MET A 12 7.06 20.18 8.42
N GLN A 13 7.77 19.05 8.41
CA GLN A 13 8.88 18.80 7.46
C GLN A 13 8.99 17.30 7.09
N ALA A 14 8.89 16.99 5.79
CA ALA A 14 8.98 15.62 5.27
C ALA A 14 10.24 14.85 5.71
N LYS A 15 11.39 15.52 5.86
CA LYS A 15 12.64 14.89 6.36
C LYS A 15 12.53 14.36 7.79
N ARG A 16 11.79 15.06 8.67
CA ARG A 16 11.61 14.67 10.07
C ARG A 16 10.69 13.47 10.21
N HIS A 17 9.67 13.38 9.34
CA HIS A 17 8.75 12.25 9.26
C HIS A 17 9.49 10.96 8.88
N THR A 18 10.37 11.01 7.89
CA THR A 18 11.14 9.83 7.47
C THR A 18 12.08 9.35 8.58
N ALA A 19 12.72 10.26 9.32
CA ALA A 19 13.59 9.89 10.44
C ALA A 19 12.82 9.22 11.59
N SER A 20 11.64 9.75 11.97
CA SER A 20 10.81 9.14 13.01
C SER A 20 10.26 7.78 12.59
N LEU A 21 9.82 7.64 11.33
CA LEU A 21 9.42 6.35 10.76
C LEU A 21 10.56 5.33 10.82
N LEU A 22 11.77 5.71 10.41
CA LEU A 22 12.92 4.80 10.49
C LEU A 22 13.26 4.40 11.92
N GLY A 23 13.12 5.32 12.88
CA GLY A 23 13.25 5.02 14.31
C GLY A 23 12.22 4.01 14.81
N LEU A 24 10.94 4.20 14.44
CA LEU A 24 9.86 3.26 14.73
C LEU A 24 10.10 1.89 14.08
N LEU A 25 10.58 1.85 12.83
CA LEU A 25 10.85 0.58 12.16
C LEU A 25 11.94 -0.24 12.85
N LYS A 26 12.92 0.42 13.49
CA LYS A 26 13.95 -0.23 14.28
C LYS A 26 13.39 -0.79 15.59
N SER A 27 12.53 -0.03 16.29
CA SER A 27 11.94 -0.51 17.55
C SER A 27 11.01 -1.72 17.37
N LEU A 28 10.55 -1.97 16.15
CA LEU A 28 9.71 -3.12 15.81
C LEU A 28 10.49 -4.39 15.43
N ASP A 29 11.83 -4.37 15.41
CA ASP A 29 12.64 -5.52 15.00
C ASP A 29 12.35 -6.81 15.78
N ASP A 30 12.21 -6.71 17.10
CA ASP A 30 11.83 -7.84 17.96
C ASP A 30 10.43 -8.37 17.67
N VAL A 31 9.51 -7.50 17.25
CA VAL A 31 8.13 -7.89 16.94
C VAL A 31 8.08 -8.77 15.69
N TRP A 32 8.87 -8.45 14.67
CA TRP A 32 8.98 -9.28 13.46
C TRP A 32 9.53 -10.68 13.78
N LEU A 33 10.53 -10.77 14.68
CA LEU A 33 11.07 -12.04 15.14
C LEU A 33 10.03 -12.85 15.91
N ARG A 34 9.24 -12.21 16.77
CA ARG A 34 8.14 -12.87 17.50
C ARG A 34 7.10 -13.42 16.54
N ILE A 35 6.64 -12.63 15.56
CA ILE A 35 5.65 -13.06 14.56
C ILE A 35 6.14 -14.31 13.81
N ARG A 36 7.42 -14.34 13.41
CA ARG A 36 8.02 -15.50 12.75
C ARG A 36 7.90 -16.76 13.59
N ARG A 37 8.20 -16.66 14.88
CA ARG A 37 8.23 -17.78 15.83
C ARG A 37 6.84 -18.22 16.33
N LEU A 38 5.79 -17.42 16.12
CA LEU A 38 4.44 -17.81 16.56
C LEU A 38 4.02 -19.14 15.90
N PRO A 39 3.59 -20.15 16.68
CA PRO A 39 3.10 -21.43 16.16
C PRO A 39 1.63 -21.33 15.74
N VAL A 40 1.31 -20.36 14.88
CA VAL A 40 -0.05 -20.10 14.40
C VAL A 40 -0.10 -20.16 12.88
N PRO A 41 -1.28 -20.48 12.27
CA PRO A 41 -1.46 -20.42 10.83
C PRO A 41 -1.05 -19.08 10.22
N GLN A 42 -0.57 -19.10 8.98
CA GLN A 42 -0.08 -17.90 8.28
C GLN A 42 -1.14 -16.78 8.25
N VAL A 43 -2.41 -17.12 8.01
CA VAL A 43 -3.52 -16.16 7.98
C VAL A 43 -3.62 -15.35 9.28
N LEU A 44 -3.40 -15.96 10.44
CA LEU A 44 -3.40 -15.24 11.72
C LEU A 44 -2.18 -14.32 11.87
N LYS A 45 -1.02 -14.73 11.35
CA LYS A 45 0.17 -13.85 11.30
C LYS A 45 -0.10 -12.63 10.42
N GLU A 46 -0.72 -12.84 9.26
CA GLU A 46 -1.11 -11.76 8.35
C GLU A 46 -2.08 -10.79 9.02
N GLN A 47 -3.11 -11.29 9.71
CA GLN A 47 -4.06 -10.47 10.45
C GLN A 47 -3.39 -9.64 11.54
N VAL A 48 -2.45 -10.21 12.31
CA VAL A 48 -1.69 -9.45 13.33
C VAL A 48 -0.93 -8.29 12.69
N ILE A 49 -0.30 -8.52 11.53
CA ILE A 49 0.42 -7.47 10.82
C ILE A 49 -0.55 -6.36 10.37
N ILE A 50 -1.66 -6.75 9.73
CA ILE A 50 -2.64 -5.81 9.17
C ILE A 50 -3.35 -5.00 10.25
N GLN A 51 -3.73 -5.64 11.36
CA GLN A 51 -4.56 -5.02 12.39
C GLN A 51 -3.76 -4.35 13.50
N ALA A 52 -2.56 -4.85 13.82
CA ALA A 52 -1.78 -4.33 14.95
C ALA A 52 -0.55 -3.53 14.54
N LEU A 53 0.12 -3.88 13.43
CA LEU A 53 1.34 -3.20 13.00
C LEU A 53 1.07 -2.06 12.04
N TRP A 54 0.25 -2.28 11.01
CA TRP A 54 -0.04 -1.25 10.01
C TRP A 54 -0.65 0.02 10.60
N PRO A 55 -1.64 0.00 11.51
CA PRO A 55 -2.14 1.22 12.13
C PRO A 55 -1.07 1.98 12.93
N LYS A 56 -0.16 1.27 13.60
CA LYS A 56 0.93 1.90 14.36
C LYS A 56 1.94 2.59 13.45
N ILE A 57 2.33 1.90 12.37
CA ILE A 57 3.33 2.41 11.41
C ILE A 57 2.75 3.54 10.56
N PHE A 58 1.49 3.41 10.14
CA PHE A 58 0.86 4.28 9.14
C PHE A 58 -0.12 5.30 9.71
N HIS A 59 -0.07 5.59 11.00
CA HIS A 59 -0.94 6.60 11.62
C HIS A 59 -0.89 7.98 10.93
N ALA A 60 0.24 8.31 10.28
CA ALA A 60 0.47 9.60 9.61
C ALA A 60 0.29 9.58 8.08
N THR A 61 -0.14 8.47 7.47
CA THR A 61 -0.22 8.35 5.99
C THR A 61 -1.28 9.23 5.35
N GLY A 62 -2.20 9.82 6.14
CA GLY A 62 -3.17 10.81 5.64
C GLY A 62 -2.57 12.20 5.36
N ILE A 63 -1.36 12.48 5.86
CA ILE A 63 -0.74 13.82 5.78
C ILE A 63 0.61 13.75 5.06
N ASN A 64 1.34 12.64 5.20
CA ASN A 64 2.65 12.46 4.61
C ASN A 64 2.68 11.24 3.70
N VAL A 65 3.27 11.41 2.52
CA VAL A 65 3.56 10.30 1.61
C VAL A 65 4.61 9.38 2.27
N CYS A 66 4.34 8.08 2.31
CA CYS A 66 5.30 7.09 2.76
C CYS A 66 6.34 6.86 1.65
N PRO A 67 7.65 7.06 1.89
CA PRO A 67 8.66 6.87 0.85
C PRO A 67 8.76 5.41 0.38
N ASP A 68 8.95 5.18 -0.92
CA ASP A 68 9.07 3.83 -1.50
C ASP A 68 10.18 2.98 -0.86
N GLN A 69 11.27 3.61 -0.41
CA GLN A 69 12.35 2.92 0.32
C GLN A 69 11.86 2.31 1.64
N VAL A 70 10.96 2.99 2.35
CA VAL A 70 10.37 2.52 3.61
C VAL A 70 9.43 1.35 3.32
N ILE A 71 8.58 1.48 2.29
CA ILE A 71 7.68 0.42 1.83
C ILE A 71 8.46 -0.83 1.42
N SER A 72 9.56 -0.68 0.66
CA SER A 72 10.41 -1.80 0.24
C SER A 72 11.06 -2.54 1.42
N LYS A 73 11.56 -1.79 2.41
CA LYS A 73 12.10 -2.38 3.66
C LYS A 73 11.02 -3.14 4.43
N LEU A 74 9.81 -2.57 4.54
CA LEU A 74 8.69 -3.22 5.20
C LEU A 74 8.28 -4.52 4.51
N ARG A 75 8.17 -4.54 3.18
CA ARG A 75 7.87 -5.76 2.43
C ARG A 75 8.88 -6.86 2.72
N THR A 76 10.17 -6.51 2.73
CA THR A 76 11.25 -7.44 3.09
C THR A 76 11.08 -8.00 4.50
N LYS A 77 10.74 -7.14 5.49
CA LYS A 77 10.48 -7.58 6.87
C LYS A 77 9.27 -8.50 6.96
N VAL A 78 8.18 -8.20 6.26
CA VAL A 78 6.97 -9.04 6.22
C VAL A 78 7.29 -10.40 5.60
N CYS A 79 7.94 -10.45 4.44
CA CYS A 79 8.33 -11.73 3.82
C CYS A 79 9.21 -12.56 4.78
N LYS A 80 10.18 -11.94 5.46
CA LYS A 80 11.00 -12.65 6.46
C LYS A 80 10.18 -13.14 7.66
N ALA A 81 9.22 -12.35 8.14
CA ALA A 81 8.35 -12.71 9.26
C ALA A 81 7.39 -13.86 8.90
N LEU A 82 6.93 -13.93 7.66
CA LEU A 82 6.05 -14.99 7.17
C LEU A 82 6.80 -16.22 6.64
N GLY A 83 8.13 -16.18 6.58
CA GLY A 83 8.94 -17.29 6.07
C GLY A 83 9.06 -17.32 4.55
N HIS A 84 8.61 -16.29 3.84
CA HIS A 84 8.73 -16.13 2.39
C HIS A 84 10.01 -15.41 1.95
N GLY A 85 10.97 -15.20 2.86
CA GLY A 85 12.21 -14.50 2.54
C GLY A 85 13.14 -15.36 1.67
N LEU A 86 13.51 -14.84 0.49
CA LEU A 86 14.45 -15.47 -0.44
C LEU A 86 15.38 -14.41 -1.03
N ALA A 87 16.64 -14.77 -1.29
CA ALA A 87 17.60 -13.87 -1.92
C ALA A 87 17.20 -13.61 -3.39
N GLY A 88 17.39 -12.39 -3.89
CA GLY A 88 17.07 -12.01 -5.28
C GLY A 88 15.57 -11.85 -5.60
N ALA A 89 14.70 -12.48 -4.82
CA ALA A 89 13.26 -12.43 -5.03
C ALA A 89 12.65 -11.05 -4.73
N GLN A 90 11.59 -10.70 -5.45
CA GLN A 90 10.88 -9.43 -5.29
C GLN A 90 9.83 -9.53 -4.17
N PRO A 91 10.01 -8.84 -3.01
CA PRO A 91 9.11 -9.00 -1.87
C PRO A 91 7.65 -8.62 -2.17
N ALA A 92 7.42 -7.58 -2.97
CA ALA A 92 6.07 -7.12 -3.32
C ALA A 92 5.24 -8.21 -4.04
N VAL A 93 5.89 -8.94 -4.94
CA VAL A 93 5.26 -10.02 -5.71
C VAL A 93 4.99 -11.22 -4.85
N ARG A 94 5.96 -11.61 -4.02
CA ARG A 94 5.79 -12.73 -3.08
C ARG A 94 4.64 -12.47 -2.12
N LEU A 95 4.55 -11.26 -1.55
CA LEU A 95 3.39 -10.91 -0.71
C LEU A 95 2.09 -10.99 -1.49
N THR A 96 2.06 -10.53 -2.74
CA THR A 96 0.85 -10.59 -3.54
C THR A 96 0.44 -12.03 -3.87
N LEU A 97 1.38 -12.91 -4.25
CA LEU A 97 1.05 -14.29 -4.65
C LEU A 97 0.81 -15.23 -3.47
N LEU A 98 1.58 -15.08 -2.39
CA LEU A 98 1.63 -16.05 -1.30
C LEU A 98 0.75 -15.69 -0.09
N SER A 99 0.11 -14.53 -0.11
CA SER A 99 -0.70 -14.04 1.02
C SER A 99 -2.18 -14.13 0.71
N SER A 100 -2.97 -14.37 1.75
CA SER A 100 -4.43 -14.47 1.64
C SER A 100 -5.11 -13.10 1.52
N ASN A 101 -4.48 -12.05 2.04
CA ASN A 101 -5.05 -10.71 2.08
C ASN A 101 -4.12 -9.68 1.37
N PRO A 102 -4.61 -8.97 0.33
CA PRO A 102 -3.83 -7.93 -0.35
C PRO A 102 -3.35 -6.79 0.56
N LEU A 103 -4.10 -6.46 1.62
CA LEU A 103 -3.74 -5.42 2.59
C LEU A 103 -2.49 -5.76 3.43
N LEU A 104 -1.96 -6.99 3.28
CA LEU A 104 -0.66 -7.30 3.83
C LEU A 104 0.45 -6.49 3.15
N ASP A 105 0.32 -6.12 1.87
CA ASP A 105 1.30 -5.23 1.25
C ASP A 105 1.23 -3.84 1.88
N PRO A 106 2.32 -3.34 2.51
CA PRO A 106 2.31 -2.06 3.19
C PRO A 106 1.99 -0.88 2.26
N GLY A 107 2.35 -0.97 0.98
CA GLY A 107 2.06 0.07 0.00
C GLY A 107 0.57 0.12 -0.37
N LEU A 108 -0.04 -1.05 -0.58
CA LEU A 108 -1.49 -1.13 -0.82
C LEU A 108 -2.28 -0.72 0.42
N TYR A 109 -1.81 -1.09 1.61
CA TYR A 109 -2.42 -0.66 2.87
C TYR A 109 -2.42 0.88 3.01
N CYS A 110 -1.27 1.53 2.77
CA CYS A 110 -1.16 2.99 2.78
C CYS A 110 -2.16 3.61 1.81
N LEU A 111 -2.16 3.15 0.55
CA LEU A 111 -3.03 3.65 -0.50
C LEU A 111 -4.50 3.53 -0.11
N TRP A 112 -4.91 2.34 0.33
CA TRP A 112 -6.31 2.07 0.67
C TRP A 112 -6.76 2.89 1.87
N THR A 113 -5.88 3.03 2.86
CA THR A 113 -6.15 3.86 4.04
C THR A 113 -6.32 5.32 3.65
N THR A 114 -5.45 5.87 2.78
CA THR A 114 -5.59 7.23 2.24
C THR A 114 -6.93 7.41 1.54
N PHE A 115 -7.32 6.50 0.64
CA PHE A 115 -8.60 6.63 -0.09
C PHE A 115 -9.79 6.63 0.84
N ARG A 116 -9.85 5.65 1.76
CA ARG A 116 -10.95 5.53 2.71
C ARG A 116 -11.00 6.71 3.69
N ASP A 117 -9.86 7.14 4.22
CA ASP A 117 -9.81 8.28 5.14
C ASP A 117 -10.21 9.58 4.45
N PHE A 118 -9.76 9.80 3.21
CA PHE A 118 -10.15 10.97 2.44
C PHE A 118 -11.65 11.01 2.16
N ARG A 119 -12.23 9.88 1.72
CA ARG A 119 -13.69 9.76 1.50
C ARG A 119 -14.47 9.99 2.79
N ARG A 120 -14.03 9.36 3.89
CA ARG A 120 -14.64 9.52 5.22
C ARG A 120 -14.56 10.96 5.72
N LEU A 121 -13.42 11.62 5.54
CA LEU A 121 -13.23 13.01 5.96
C LEU A 121 -14.12 13.94 5.16
N THR A 122 -14.17 13.78 3.83
CA THR A 122 -15.02 14.59 2.94
C THR A 122 -16.51 14.38 3.23
N SER A 123 -16.93 13.15 3.55
CA SER A 123 -18.30 12.86 3.97
C SER A 123 -18.68 13.58 5.28
N LYS A 124 -17.75 13.69 6.23
CA LYS A 124 -17.96 14.41 7.49
C LYS A 124 -17.83 15.93 7.34
N GLN A 125 -17.04 16.38 6.37
CA GLN A 125 -16.74 17.78 6.12
C GLN A 125 -16.88 18.07 4.62
N PRO A 126 -18.11 18.30 4.13
CA PRO A 126 -18.36 18.50 2.69
C PRO A 126 -17.58 19.67 2.07
N TYR A 127 -17.24 20.69 2.87
CA TYR A 127 -16.43 21.82 2.42
C TYR A 127 -15.02 21.40 1.94
N LEU A 128 -14.54 20.21 2.33
CA LEU A 128 -13.26 19.69 1.89
C LEU A 128 -13.23 19.45 0.37
N LEU A 129 -14.38 19.15 -0.25
CA LEU A 129 -14.48 19.06 -1.71
C LEU A 129 -14.19 20.41 -2.36
N LEU A 130 -14.72 21.51 -1.82
CA LEU A 130 -14.46 22.86 -2.33
C LEU A 130 -12.98 23.24 -2.18
N LEU A 131 -12.37 22.91 -1.03
CA LEU A 131 -10.94 23.10 -0.84
C LEU A 131 -10.10 22.27 -1.81
N TRP A 132 -10.55 21.05 -2.12
CA TRP A 132 -9.85 20.20 -3.06
C TRP A 132 -9.92 20.75 -4.49
N GLN A 133 -11.09 21.24 -4.91
CA GLN A 133 -11.27 21.92 -6.19
C GLN A 133 -10.40 23.18 -6.28
N ASP A 134 -10.40 24.01 -5.24
CA ASP A 134 -9.56 25.21 -5.17
C ASP A 134 -8.06 24.87 -5.22
N PHE A 135 -7.64 23.83 -4.49
CA PHE A 135 -6.26 23.33 -4.55
C PHE A 135 -5.86 22.89 -5.96
N MET A 136 -6.75 22.20 -6.69
CA MET A 136 -6.47 21.75 -8.06
C MET A 136 -6.44 22.89 -9.06
N ALA A 137 -7.32 23.90 -8.91
CA ALA A 137 -7.34 25.08 -9.76
C ALA A 137 -6.03 25.89 -9.68
N HIS A 138 -5.35 25.86 -8.53
CA HIS A 138 -4.10 26.57 -8.28
C HIS A 138 -2.87 25.64 -8.23
N PHE A 139 -3.00 24.39 -8.69
CA PHE A 139 -1.93 23.42 -8.57
C PHE A 139 -0.76 23.76 -9.50
N SER A 140 0.38 24.10 -8.91
CA SER A 140 1.60 24.51 -9.63
C SER A 140 2.48 23.34 -10.09
N GLY A 141 1.98 22.10 -10.05
CA GLY A 141 2.75 20.89 -10.32
C GLY A 141 3.60 20.39 -9.15
N HIS A 142 3.66 21.12 -8.04
CA HIS A 142 4.50 20.77 -6.89
C HIS A 142 3.66 20.20 -5.75
N LEU A 143 4.03 19.01 -5.27
CA LEU A 143 3.38 18.37 -4.13
C LEU A 143 3.91 18.96 -2.81
N HIS A 144 2.99 19.29 -1.91
CA HIS A 144 3.28 19.79 -0.57
C HIS A 144 2.78 18.81 0.49
N PRO A 145 3.28 18.84 1.75
CA PRO A 145 2.70 18.02 2.81
C PRO A 145 1.21 18.36 3.01
N GLY A 146 0.34 17.36 2.95
CA GLY A 146 -1.10 17.57 3.08
C GLY A 146 -1.94 16.49 2.39
N PRO A 147 -3.24 16.39 2.74
CA PRO A 147 -4.11 15.31 2.29
C PRO A 147 -4.31 15.29 0.77
N PHE A 148 -4.38 16.46 0.11
CA PHE A 148 -4.57 16.52 -1.35
C PHE A 148 -3.35 16.03 -2.12
N SER A 149 -2.14 16.45 -1.72
CA SER A 149 -0.91 15.97 -2.34
C SER A 149 -0.66 14.49 -2.08
N VAL A 150 -1.01 14.00 -0.88
CA VAL A 150 -0.98 12.57 -0.59
C VAL A 150 -1.95 11.81 -1.48
N LEU A 151 -3.19 12.28 -1.62
CA LEU A 151 -4.19 11.67 -2.50
C LEU A 151 -3.71 11.64 -3.94
N LEU A 152 -3.22 12.76 -4.48
CA LEU A 152 -2.66 12.85 -5.83
C LEU A 152 -1.53 11.84 -6.04
N ASN A 153 -0.59 11.75 -5.08
CA ASN A 153 0.49 10.79 -5.15
C ASN A 153 -0.02 9.34 -5.16
N GLN A 154 -1.09 9.02 -4.42
CA GLN A 154 -1.70 7.68 -4.46
C GLN A 154 -2.45 7.39 -5.76
N LEU A 155 -3.10 8.40 -6.36
CA LEU A 155 -3.73 8.27 -7.68
C LEU A 155 -2.67 8.02 -8.76
N GLU A 156 -1.62 8.83 -8.79
CA GLU A 156 -0.49 8.67 -9.70
C GLU A 156 0.16 7.29 -9.57
N LEU A 157 0.26 6.78 -8.34
CA LEU A 157 0.78 5.45 -8.03
C LEU A 157 0.08 4.33 -8.80
N LEU A 158 -1.23 4.46 -9.00
CA LEU A 158 -2.07 3.50 -9.73
C LEU A 158 -2.17 3.84 -11.22
N SER A 159 -1.50 4.90 -11.68
CA SER A 159 -1.73 5.50 -13.00
C SER A 159 -3.20 5.91 -13.17
N TRP A 160 -3.80 6.46 -12.13
CA TRP A 160 -5.12 7.09 -12.18
C TRP A 160 -4.95 8.58 -12.37
N HIS A 161 -5.85 9.19 -13.13
CA HIS A 161 -5.79 10.60 -13.46
C HIS A 161 -6.96 11.34 -12.80
N LEU A 162 -6.62 12.41 -12.08
CA LEU A 162 -7.63 13.34 -11.57
C LEU A 162 -8.02 14.31 -12.68
N HIS A 163 -9.32 14.47 -12.91
CA HIS A 163 -9.85 15.49 -13.81
C HIS A 163 -10.23 16.73 -13.01
N ASP A 164 -11.52 16.95 -12.81
CA ASP A 164 -12.06 17.92 -11.86
C ASP A 164 -12.59 17.17 -10.64
N PRO A 165 -12.14 17.47 -9.40
CA PRO A 165 -12.64 16.79 -8.22
C PRO A 165 -14.19 16.80 -8.14
N PRO A 166 -14.84 15.65 -7.86
CA PRO A 166 -14.27 14.39 -7.39
C PRO A 166 -13.99 13.35 -8.50
N PHE A 167 -14.01 13.73 -9.77
CA PHE A 167 -13.94 12.78 -10.88
C PHE A 167 -12.51 12.33 -11.19
N VAL A 168 -12.32 11.01 -11.23
CA VAL A 168 -11.05 10.34 -11.48
C VAL A 168 -11.24 9.33 -12.61
N SER A 169 -10.25 9.17 -13.48
CA SER A 169 -10.16 8.03 -14.39
C SER A 169 -9.12 7.03 -13.91
N ASP A 170 -9.44 5.74 -14.04
CA ASP A 170 -8.47 4.69 -13.77
C ASP A 170 -7.47 4.50 -14.92
N HIS A 171 -6.52 3.60 -14.73
CA HIS A 171 -5.50 3.22 -15.72
C HIS A 171 -6.04 2.66 -17.04
N THR A 172 -7.35 2.40 -17.15
CA THR A 172 -8.02 1.99 -18.40
C THR A 172 -8.77 3.15 -19.07
N GLY A 173 -8.77 4.34 -18.47
CA GLY A 173 -9.48 5.51 -18.94
C GLY A 173 -10.94 5.58 -18.47
N HIS A 174 -11.42 4.63 -17.66
CA HIS A 174 -12.79 4.66 -17.15
C HIS A 174 -12.92 5.72 -16.06
N GLN A 175 -13.76 6.73 -16.30
CA GLN A 175 -14.03 7.81 -15.36
C GLN A 175 -15.12 7.43 -14.34
N PHE A 176 -14.95 7.86 -13.09
CA PHE A 176 -15.91 7.65 -12.01
C PHE A 176 -15.83 8.76 -10.97
N ASP A 177 -16.91 8.94 -10.20
CA ASP A 177 -16.91 9.78 -9.00
C ASP A 177 -16.18 9.06 -7.86
N PHE A 178 -15.01 9.57 -7.47
CA PHE A 178 -14.19 8.98 -6.41
C PHE A 178 -14.89 8.97 -5.04
N LEU A 179 -15.71 9.99 -4.75
CA LEU A 179 -16.41 10.10 -3.47
C LEU A 179 -17.69 9.26 -3.46
N GLY A 180 -18.39 9.20 -4.60
CA GLY A 180 -19.69 8.53 -4.76
C GLY A 180 -19.62 7.03 -5.10
N LEU A 181 -18.51 6.53 -5.67
CA LEU A 181 -18.38 5.12 -6.08
C LEU A 181 -18.51 4.18 -4.87
N ALA A 182 -19.23 3.06 -5.00
CA ALA A 182 -19.33 2.08 -3.91
C ALA A 182 -17.94 1.59 -3.43
N GLU A 183 -17.78 1.35 -2.12
CA GLU A 183 -16.46 1.05 -1.53
C GLU A 183 -15.84 -0.24 -2.10
N ASP A 184 -16.66 -1.27 -2.35
CA ASP A 184 -16.28 -2.54 -2.97
C ASP A 184 -15.79 -2.38 -4.41
N GLN A 185 -16.45 -1.51 -5.19
CA GLN A 185 -16.03 -1.17 -6.55
C GLN A 185 -14.72 -0.39 -6.53
N LEU A 186 -14.58 0.58 -5.63
CA LEU A 186 -13.33 1.33 -5.47
C LEU A 186 -12.19 0.41 -5.03
N TRP A 187 -12.44 -0.52 -4.11
CA TRP A 187 -11.48 -1.53 -3.67
C TRP A 187 -11.03 -2.41 -4.83
N THR A 188 -11.97 -2.91 -5.63
CA THR A 188 -11.69 -3.77 -6.77
C THR A 188 -10.82 -3.04 -7.80
N LYS A 189 -11.15 -1.77 -8.11
CA LYS A 189 -10.34 -0.94 -9.00
C LYS A 189 -8.94 -0.71 -8.41
N ALA A 190 -8.83 -0.38 -7.12
CA ALA A 190 -7.56 -0.10 -6.45
C ALA A 190 -6.63 -1.32 -6.45
N VAL A 191 -7.16 -2.50 -6.11
CA VAL A 191 -6.42 -3.77 -6.16
C VAL A 191 -5.96 -4.09 -7.57
N HIS A 192 -6.82 -3.91 -8.58
CA HIS A 192 -6.45 -4.13 -9.98
C HIS A 192 -5.33 -3.19 -10.44
N GLY A 193 -5.47 -1.89 -10.19
CA GLY A 193 -4.42 -0.90 -10.50
C GLY A 193 -3.11 -1.20 -9.77
N TRP A 194 -3.19 -1.67 -8.53
CA TRP A 194 -2.03 -2.04 -7.73
C TRP A 194 -1.27 -3.23 -8.32
N HIS A 195 -1.99 -4.28 -8.67
CA HIS A 195 -1.44 -5.44 -9.35
C HIS A 195 -0.77 -5.09 -10.69
N LEU A 196 -1.40 -4.25 -11.50
CA LEU A 196 -0.81 -3.76 -12.74
C LEU A 196 0.48 -2.98 -12.50
N ARG A 197 0.53 -2.14 -11.45
CA ARG A 197 1.74 -1.43 -11.04
C ARG A 197 2.88 -2.42 -10.71
N LEU A 198 2.57 -3.49 -9.97
CA LEU A 198 3.56 -4.51 -9.64
C LEU A 198 4.08 -5.23 -10.89
N SER A 199 3.18 -5.64 -11.79
CA SER A 199 3.56 -6.25 -13.08
C SER A 199 4.46 -5.33 -13.91
N ARG A 200 4.13 -4.04 -14.02
CA ARG A 200 4.97 -3.05 -14.73
C ARG A 200 6.33 -2.86 -14.10
N THR A 201 6.42 -2.94 -12.77
CA THR A 201 7.71 -2.83 -12.05
C THR A 201 8.60 -4.03 -12.35
N LEU A 202 8.02 -5.21 -12.50
CA LEU A 202 8.75 -6.44 -12.83
C LEU A 202 9.16 -6.53 -14.29
N ALA A 203 8.32 -6.07 -15.21
CA ALA A 203 8.60 -6.09 -16.65
C ALA A 203 9.87 -5.28 -17.04
N ARG A 204 10.34 -4.40 -16.16
CA ARG A 204 11.61 -3.70 -16.33
C ARG A 204 12.84 -4.59 -16.09
N ARG A 205 12.68 -5.76 -15.46
CA ARG A 205 13.75 -6.74 -15.27
C ARG A 205 13.85 -7.62 -16.51
N LYS A 206 15.06 -7.72 -17.07
CA LYS A 206 15.36 -8.53 -18.25
C LYS A 206 15.07 -10.02 -18.05
N ASP A 207 15.13 -10.48 -16.80
CA ASP A 207 15.01 -11.90 -16.45
C ASP A 207 13.55 -12.35 -16.26
N ILE A 208 12.58 -11.43 -16.40
CA ILE A 208 11.16 -11.71 -16.16
C ILE A 208 10.33 -11.23 -17.35
N ASP A 209 10.17 -12.10 -18.34
CA ASP A 209 9.26 -11.90 -19.46
C ASP A 209 7.89 -12.56 -19.18
N GLY A 210 6.81 -11.97 -19.68
CA GLY A 210 5.46 -12.55 -19.59
C GLY A 210 4.63 -12.32 -18.30
N LEU A 211 5.11 -11.55 -17.32
CA LEU A 211 4.28 -11.16 -16.14
C LEU A 211 3.32 -9.98 -16.41
N LEU A 212 3.44 -9.33 -17.57
CA LEU A 212 2.45 -8.35 -18.02
C LEU A 212 1.19 -9.10 -18.45
N GLY A 213 0.06 -8.80 -17.81
CA GLY A 213 -1.21 -9.47 -18.08
C GLY A 213 -1.50 -10.69 -17.21
N LEU A 214 -0.66 -10.98 -16.20
CA LEU A 214 -1.00 -11.97 -15.18
C LEU A 214 -2.26 -11.50 -14.43
N ASP A 215 -3.33 -12.28 -14.50
CA ASP A 215 -4.49 -12.07 -13.63
C ASP A 215 -4.19 -12.68 -12.26
N TRP A 216 -3.86 -11.81 -11.32
CA TRP A 216 -3.38 -12.18 -10.00
C TRP A 216 -4.42 -12.95 -9.19
N ARG A 217 -5.72 -12.71 -9.42
CA ARG A 217 -6.78 -13.33 -8.61
C ARG A 217 -6.97 -14.81 -8.97
N PRO A 218 -7.15 -15.21 -10.24
CA PRO A 218 -7.07 -16.61 -10.65
C PRO A 218 -5.76 -17.27 -10.24
N THR A 219 -4.61 -16.58 -10.34
CA THR A 219 -3.34 -17.15 -9.91
C THR A 219 -3.32 -17.45 -8.40
N GLN A 220 -3.81 -16.53 -7.56
CA GLN A 220 -3.95 -16.77 -6.12
C GLN A 220 -4.89 -17.95 -5.81
N LEU A 221 -6.03 -18.04 -6.50
CA LEU A 221 -6.98 -19.14 -6.31
C LEU A 221 -6.37 -20.48 -6.73
N ALA A 222 -5.67 -20.52 -7.86
CA ALA A 222 -4.95 -21.69 -8.31
C ALA A 222 -3.89 -22.11 -7.27
N LEU A 223 -3.09 -21.16 -6.76
CA LEU A 223 -2.11 -21.42 -5.72
C LEU A 223 -2.74 -21.98 -4.44
N GLN A 224 -3.88 -21.46 -4.00
CA GLN A 224 -4.60 -21.94 -2.82
C GLN A 224 -5.19 -23.34 -3.02
N SER A 225 -5.46 -23.74 -4.25
CA SER A 225 -5.95 -25.08 -4.59
C SER A 225 -4.85 -26.15 -4.66
N LEU A 226 -3.57 -25.75 -4.63
CA LEU A 226 -2.46 -26.69 -4.72
C LEU A 226 -2.27 -27.50 -3.43
N PRO A 227 -1.88 -28.78 -3.55
CA PRO A 227 -1.52 -29.58 -2.39
C PRO A 227 -0.28 -28.98 -1.68
N PRO A 228 -0.15 -29.16 -0.35
CA PRO A 228 0.91 -28.50 0.44
C PRO A 228 2.33 -28.70 -0.08
N LEU A 229 2.62 -29.89 -0.64
CA LEU A 229 3.91 -30.20 -1.25
C LEU A 229 4.18 -29.35 -2.51
N ALA A 230 3.18 -29.21 -3.39
CA ALA A 230 3.30 -28.39 -4.60
C ALA A 230 3.42 -26.89 -4.26
N LEU A 231 2.72 -26.44 -3.22
CA LEU A 231 2.83 -25.07 -2.72
C LEU A 231 4.22 -24.79 -2.14
N ALA A 232 4.79 -25.74 -1.38
CA ALA A 232 6.17 -25.65 -0.90
C ALA A 232 7.18 -25.65 -2.05
N SER A 233 6.98 -26.48 -3.07
CA SER A 233 7.79 -26.47 -4.30
C SER A 233 7.67 -25.16 -5.05
N MET A 234 6.48 -24.56 -5.17
CA MET A 234 6.31 -23.24 -5.82
C MET A 234 6.92 -22.09 -5.01
N GLN A 235 6.89 -22.17 -3.67
CA GLN A 235 7.59 -21.21 -2.81
C GLN A 235 9.12 -21.25 -3.01
N ALA A 236 9.64 -22.43 -3.41
CA ALA A 236 11.03 -22.65 -3.79
C ALA A 236 11.33 -22.31 -5.27
N LEU A 237 10.41 -22.55 -6.21
CA LEU A 237 10.60 -22.36 -7.67
C LEU A 237 10.59 -20.91 -8.17
N VAL A 238 10.34 -19.92 -7.30
CA VAL A 238 10.64 -18.51 -7.63
C VAL A 238 12.12 -18.22 -7.29
N GLU A 239 13.01 -19.07 -7.84
CA GLU A 239 14.47 -18.93 -7.98
C GLU A 239 14.78 -18.41 -9.39
#